data_AF-A0A7S4UBF5-F1
#
_entry.id   AF-A0A7S4UBF5-F1
#
_cell.length_a   1.000
_cell.length_b   1.000
_cell.length_c   1.000
_cell.angle_alpha   90.00
_cell.angle_beta   90.00
_cell.angle_gamma   90.00
#
_symmetry.space_group_name_H-M   'P 1'
#
loop_
_entity.id
_entity.type
_entity.pdbx_description
1 polymer ?
#
loop_
_entity_poly.entity_id
_entity_poly.type
_entity_poly.pdbx_seq_one_letter_code
_entity_poly.pdbx_strand_id
1 'polypeptide(L)'
;MLVPGVTAGRLHLRAFLCCLLAAAARAEEKVGQIRGRVSIPQKFAHDLPPGQGIASMRVILDGGMQSALPTADGYFLIGNVAAGPHLLQVVHPKLLFDPVRVEAQEGTTMKMSAYLADFEHGRGAKLKYPLGLAPSGAYSYLEKREEFNILSVFKSPMALISLFSFGAMLLLPKLQPMIEEEKNRQRLEQEAKREADGNERR
;
A
#
# COMPACT_ATOMS: atom_id res chain seq x y z
N MET A 1 -88.03 6.97 2.95
CA MET A 1 -86.87 6.66 2.08
C MET A 1 -85.61 7.14 2.79
N LEU A 2 -84.76 6.20 3.20
CA LEU A 2 -83.65 6.39 4.14
C LEU A 2 -82.36 6.68 3.36
N VAL A 3 -81.68 7.79 3.65
CA VAL A 3 -80.43 8.20 2.98
C VAL A 3 -79.23 7.51 3.64
N PRO A 4 -78.46 6.66 2.95
CA PRO A 4 -77.24 6.07 3.49
C PRO A 4 -76.03 6.86 2.98
N GLY A 5 -75.18 7.43 3.87
CA GLY A 5 -73.97 8.09 3.35
C GLY A 5 -73.06 8.89 4.27
N VAL A 6 -73.08 8.72 5.60
CA VAL A 6 -72.28 9.59 6.51
C VAL A 6 -71.34 8.83 7.46
N THR A 7 -71.23 7.50 7.36
CA THR A 7 -70.39 6.70 8.27
C THR A 7 -69.04 6.27 7.69
N ALA A 8 -68.84 6.28 6.37
CA ALA A 8 -67.62 5.77 5.73
C ALA A 8 -66.39 6.70 5.86
N GLY A 9 -66.58 8.02 5.83
CA GLY A 9 -65.47 8.99 5.82
C GLY A 9 -64.70 9.12 7.14
N ARG A 10 -65.36 8.91 8.28
CA ARG A 10 -64.74 9.05 9.62
C ARG A 10 -63.84 7.87 9.98
N LEU A 11 -64.09 6.70 9.41
CA LEU A 11 -63.27 5.50 9.64
C LEU A 11 -61.96 5.58 8.84
N HIS A 12 -62.01 6.05 7.60
CA HIS A 12 -60.82 6.25 6.78
C HIS A 12 -59.91 7.34 7.33
N LEU A 13 -60.45 8.47 7.82
CA LEU A 13 -59.65 9.55 8.41
C LEU A 13 -58.93 9.10 9.70
N ARG A 14 -59.60 8.30 10.54
CA ARG A 14 -58.99 7.73 11.76
C ARG A 14 -57.96 6.64 11.44
N ALA A 15 -58.22 5.80 10.45
CA ALA A 15 -57.26 4.81 9.99
C ALA A 15 -56.01 5.47 9.37
N PHE A 16 -56.19 6.54 8.59
CA PHE A 16 -55.08 7.30 8.02
C PHE A 16 -54.28 8.03 9.10
N LEU A 17 -54.94 8.61 10.11
CA LEU A 17 -54.29 9.25 11.25
C LEU A 17 -53.56 8.24 12.15
N CYS A 18 -54.09 7.03 12.34
CA CYS A 18 -53.40 5.94 13.04
C CYS A 18 -52.20 5.42 12.25
N CYS A 19 -52.27 5.30 10.93
CA CYS A 19 -51.11 4.91 10.11
C CYS A 19 -50.03 6.00 10.10
N LEU A 20 -50.42 7.29 10.12
CA LEU A 20 -49.49 8.41 10.28
C LEU A 20 -48.84 8.45 11.67
N LEU A 21 -49.57 8.11 12.74
CA LEU A 21 -48.99 7.99 14.08
C LEU A 21 -48.13 6.72 14.24
N ALA A 22 -48.50 5.60 13.62
CA ALA A 22 -47.75 4.36 13.68
C ALA A 22 -46.44 4.43 12.87
N ALA A 23 -46.40 5.20 11.78
CA ALA A 23 -45.16 5.47 11.05
C ALA A 23 -44.16 6.34 11.85
N ALA A 24 -44.64 7.07 12.87
CA ALA A 24 -43.79 7.88 13.76
C ALA A 24 -43.27 7.09 14.97
N ALA A 25 -43.68 5.84 15.15
CA ALA A 25 -43.04 4.92 16.10
C ALA A 25 -41.68 4.50 15.52
N ARG A 26 -40.71 5.43 15.54
CA ARG A 26 -39.30 5.10 15.44
C ARG A 26 -39.03 4.06 16.51
N ALA A 27 -38.80 2.82 16.10
CA ALA A 27 -38.16 1.85 16.94
C ALA A 27 -36.88 2.52 17.48
N GLU A 28 -36.73 2.59 18.81
CA GLU A 28 -35.44 2.91 19.41
C GLU A 28 -34.48 1.79 19.02
N GLU A 29 -33.85 1.94 17.87
CA GLU A 29 -32.79 1.03 17.45
C GLU A 29 -31.64 1.22 18.45
N LYS A 30 -31.26 0.14 19.13
CA LYS A 30 -30.15 0.19 20.08
C LYS A 30 -28.89 0.53 19.31
N VAL A 31 -28.42 1.76 19.48
CA VAL A 31 -27.21 2.23 18.81
C VAL A 31 -25.96 1.90 19.63
N GLY A 32 -24.95 1.38 18.94
CA GLY A 32 -23.61 1.18 19.45
C GLY A 32 -22.76 2.46 19.36
N GLN A 33 -21.62 2.43 20.06
CA GLN A 33 -20.59 3.45 19.95
C GLN A 33 -19.23 2.79 19.78
N ILE A 34 -18.52 3.15 18.70
CA ILE A 34 -17.15 2.72 18.44
C ILE A 34 -16.20 3.77 19.02
N ARG A 35 -15.25 3.33 19.83
CA ARG A 35 -14.27 4.16 20.54
C ARG A 35 -12.89 3.56 20.36
N GLY A 36 -11.92 4.44 20.11
CA GLY A 36 -10.55 4.04 19.93
C GLY A 36 -9.58 5.20 19.94
N ARG A 37 -8.31 4.85 19.79
CA ARG A 37 -7.19 5.77 19.68
C ARG A 37 -6.33 5.36 18.49
N VAL A 38 -6.06 6.33 17.63
CA VAL A 38 -5.07 6.20 16.56
C VAL A 38 -3.73 6.69 17.08
N SER A 39 -2.69 5.89 16.90
CA SER A 39 -1.32 6.24 17.31
C SER A 39 -0.39 6.19 16.12
N ILE A 40 0.52 7.17 16.02
CA ILE A 40 1.57 7.21 15.01
C ILE A 40 2.89 6.80 15.67
N PRO A 41 3.44 5.62 15.37
CA PRO A 41 4.77 5.22 15.82
C PRO A 41 5.84 6.18 15.30
N GLN A 42 6.91 6.40 16.09
CA GLN A 42 7.99 7.34 15.74
C GLN A 42 8.63 7.06 14.37
N LYS A 43 8.70 5.78 13.96
CA LYS A 43 9.24 5.37 12.65
C LYS A 43 8.55 6.06 11.46
N PHE A 44 7.26 6.38 11.59
CA PHE A 44 6.49 7.07 10.56
C PHE A 44 6.41 8.57 10.79
N ALA A 45 6.66 9.05 12.01
CA ALA A 45 6.58 10.47 12.33
C ALA A 45 7.64 11.31 11.59
N HIS A 46 8.82 10.73 11.32
CA HIS A 46 9.90 11.43 10.61
C HIS A 46 9.60 11.70 9.13
N ASP A 47 8.77 10.87 8.49
CA ASP A 47 8.46 10.98 7.06
C ASP A 47 7.27 11.92 6.77
N LEU A 48 6.64 12.45 7.82
CA LEU A 48 5.47 13.31 7.72
C LEU A 48 5.87 14.79 7.73
N PRO A 49 5.38 15.59 6.77
CA PRO A 49 5.56 17.03 6.81
C PRO A 49 4.77 17.64 7.99
N PRO A 50 5.15 18.84 8.45
CA PRO A 50 4.48 19.51 9.56
C PRO A 50 2.99 19.69 9.26
N GLY A 51 2.14 19.31 10.21
CA GLY A 51 0.68 19.39 10.08
C GLY A 51 -0.01 18.18 9.44
N GLN A 52 0.73 17.22 8.85
CA GLN A 52 0.16 15.98 8.28
C GLN A 52 0.24 14.77 9.23
N GLY A 53 0.03 15.02 10.52
CA GLY A 53 -0.02 13.96 11.55
C GLY A 53 -1.44 13.45 11.78
N ILE A 54 -1.87 13.47 13.04
CA ILE A 54 -3.22 13.03 13.43
C ILE A 54 -4.31 13.96 12.85
N ALA A 55 -4.00 15.25 12.67
CA ALA A 55 -4.97 16.24 12.17
C ALA A 55 -5.44 15.99 10.72
N SER A 56 -4.63 15.33 9.90
CA SER A 56 -4.98 14.94 8.52
C SER A 56 -5.67 13.59 8.42
N MET A 57 -5.91 12.90 9.54
CA MET A 57 -6.56 11.60 9.57
C MET A 57 -8.08 11.75 9.59
N ARG A 58 -8.75 10.80 8.96
CA ARG A 58 -10.20 10.63 9.08
C ARG A 58 -10.52 9.18 9.34
N VAL A 59 -11.31 8.92 10.38
CA VAL A 59 -11.85 7.58 10.62
C VAL A 59 -13.20 7.51 9.92
N ILE A 60 -13.36 6.54 9.04
CA ILE A 60 -14.59 6.31 8.28
C ILE A 60 -15.16 4.95 8.62
N LEU A 61 -16.49 4.85 8.60
CA LEU A 61 -17.25 3.62 8.73
C LEU A 61 -17.98 3.35 7.42
N ASP A 62 -17.92 2.10 6.95
CA ASP A 62 -18.63 1.59 5.77
C ASP A 62 -18.48 2.48 4.52
N GLY A 63 -17.23 2.80 4.16
CA GLY A 63 -16.95 3.62 2.98
C GLY A 63 -17.33 5.10 3.12
N GLY A 64 -17.62 5.56 4.34
CA GLY A 64 -17.89 6.98 4.63
C GLY A 64 -19.34 7.30 4.96
N MET A 65 -20.22 6.31 5.15
CA MET A 65 -21.58 6.53 5.67
C MET A 65 -21.56 7.27 7.00
N GLN A 66 -20.59 6.93 7.85
CA GLN A 66 -20.27 7.68 9.06
C GLN A 66 -18.78 8.02 9.06
N SER A 67 -18.43 9.14 9.68
CA SER A 67 -17.02 9.51 9.84
C SER A 67 -16.82 10.29 11.13
N ALA A 68 -15.61 10.19 11.67
CA ALA A 68 -15.15 10.97 12.80
C ALA A 68 -13.72 11.46 12.55
N LEU A 69 -13.44 12.66 13.05
CA LEU A 69 -12.11 13.21 13.07
C LEU A 69 -11.47 12.88 14.43
N PRO A 70 -10.27 12.28 14.46
CA PRO A 70 -9.54 12.09 15.69
C PRO A 70 -9.19 13.43 16.35
N THR A 71 -9.18 13.45 17.68
CA THR A 71 -8.65 14.55 18.48
C THR A 71 -7.13 14.63 18.33
N ALA A 72 -6.48 15.72 18.76
CA ALA A 72 -5.01 15.84 18.77
C ALA A 72 -4.31 14.66 19.48
N ASP A 73 -4.96 14.09 20.51
CA ASP A 73 -4.50 12.90 21.23
C ASP A 73 -4.69 11.58 20.46
N GLY A 74 -5.30 11.61 19.28
CA GLY A 74 -5.64 10.43 18.46
C GLY A 74 -6.95 9.75 18.85
N TYR A 75 -7.66 10.24 19.85
CA TYR A 75 -8.93 9.67 20.30
C TYR A 75 -10.06 9.93 19.29
N PHE A 76 -10.89 8.93 19.01
CA PHE A 76 -12.07 9.08 18.17
C PHE A 76 -13.27 8.34 18.76
N LEU A 77 -14.46 8.85 18.44
CA LEU A 77 -15.74 8.27 18.83
C LEU A 77 -16.72 8.37 17.66
N ILE A 78 -17.28 7.23 17.25
CA ILE A 78 -18.36 7.14 16.27
C ILE A 78 -19.57 6.58 17.01
N GLY A 79 -20.60 7.40 17.17
CA GLY A 79 -21.88 6.98 17.74
C GLY A 79 -22.87 6.55 16.67
N ASN A 80 -24.07 6.15 17.09
CA ASN A 80 -25.19 5.81 16.21
C ASN A 80 -24.86 4.66 15.25
N VAL A 81 -24.13 3.65 15.72
CA VAL A 81 -23.77 2.47 14.93
C VAL A 81 -24.87 1.43 15.07
N ALA A 82 -25.47 1.01 13.97
CA ALA A 82 -26.53 -0.01 13.97
C ALA A 82 -25.99 -1.39 14.41
N ALA A 83 -26.89 -2.33 14.65
CA ALA A 83 -26.48 -3.71 14.87
C ALA A 83 -26.03 -4.35 13.54
N GLY A 84 -24.93 -5.08 13.57
CA GLY A 84 -24.37 -5.75 12.39
C GLY A 84 -22.86 -5.62 12.23
N PRO A 85 -22.33 -6.18 11.13
CA PRO A 85 -20.94 -6.02 10.75
C PRO A 85 -20.73 -4.67 10.06
N HIS A 86 -19.75 -3.92 10.55
CA HIS A 86 -19.30 -2.65 10.00
C HIS A 86 -17.81 -2.72 9.66
N LEU A 87 -17.39 -1.96 8.65
CA LEU A 87 -16.00 -1.85 8.24
C LEU A 87 -15.46 -0.48 8.63
N LEU A 88 -14.58 -0.46 9.61
CA LEU A 88 -13.87 0.72 10.09
C LEU A 88 -12.55 0.87 9.34
N GLN A 89 -12.29 2.06 8.81
CA GLN A 89 -11.05 2.38 8.12
C GLN A 89 -10.51 3.72 8.60
N VAL A 90 -9.19 3.83 8.67
CA VAL A 90 -8.51 5.09 8.95
C VAL A 90 -7.84 5.56 7.67
N VAL A 91 -8.26 6.71 7.19
CA VAL A 91 -7.74 7.32 5.96
C VAL A 91 -6.72 8.37 6.33
N HIS A 92 -5.56 8.30 5.68
CA HIS A 92 -4.49 9.27 5.81
C HIS A 92 -3.78 9.44 4.46
N PRO A 93 -3.37 10.66 4.05
CA PRO A 93 -2.74 10.88 2.75
C PRO A 93 -1.41 10.14 2.55
N LYS A 94 -0.66 9.83 3.60
CA LYS A 94 0.67 9.18 3.49
C LYS A 94 0.82 7.88 4.27
N LEU A 95 -0.14 7.55 5.14
CA LEU A 95 -0.03 6.39 6.03
C LEU A 95 -1.10 5.39 5.63
N LEU A 96 -0.71 4.13 5.61
CA LEU A 96 -1.58 3.00 5.35
C LEU A 96 -2.00 2.42 6.70
N PHE A 97 -3.30 2.20 6.86
CA PHE A 97 -3.88 1.53 8.01
C PHE A 97 -4.65 0.31 7.54
N ASP A 98 -4.54 -0.77 8.31
CA ASP A 98 -5.28 -1.98 8.01
C ASP A 98 -6.77 -1.79 8.36
N PRO A 99 -7.70 -2.21 7.48
CA PRO A 99 -9.11 -2.13 7.75
C PRO A 99 -9.51 -3.03 8.93
N VAL A 100 -10.46 -2.56 9.74
CA VAL A 100 -10.94 -3.27 10.93
C VAL A 100 -12.42 -3.56 10.78
N ARG A 101 -12.79 -4.84 10.85
CA ARG A 101 -14.18 -5.27 10.90
C ARG A 101 -14.68 -5.18 12.34
N VAL A 102 -15.70 -4.36 12.56
CA VAL A 102 -16.36 -4.18 13.86
C VAL A 102 -17.72 -4.84 13.79
N GLU A 103 -17.98 -5.79 14.67
CA GLU A 103 -19.28 -6.44 14.81
C GLU A 103 -20.01 -5.87 16.03
N ALA A 104 -21.12 -5.19 15.76
CA ALA A 104 -22.05 -4.68 16.74
C ALA A 104 -23.12 -5.75 17.00
N GLN A 105 -23.03 -6.44 18.14
CA GLN A 105 -23.99 -7.46 18.53
C GLN A 105 -25.03 -6.86 19.48
N GLU A 106 -26.30 -7.08 19.15
CA GLU A 106 -27.40 -6.68 20.02
C GLU A 106 -27.46 -7.57 21.26
N GLY A 107 -27.45 -6.93 22.44
CA GLY A 107 -27.58 -7.59 23.73
C GLY A 107 -28.28 -6.67 24.73
N THR A 108 -28.07 -6.87 26.03
CA THR A 108 -28.54 -5.93 27.07
C THR A 108 -27.92 -4.55 26.86
N THR A 109 -26.63 -4.52 26.53
CA THR A 109 -25.88 -3.37 26.02
C THR A 109 -25.25 -3.78 24.68
N MET A 110 -25.16 -2.86 23.71
CA MET A 110 -24.51 -3.12 22.43
C MET A 110 -23.06 -3.57 22.65
N LYS A 111 -22.76 -4.81 22.30
CA LYS A 111 -21.43 -5.39 22.47
C LYS A 111 -20.64 -5.22 21.18
N MET A 112 -19.58 -4.42 21.26
CA MET A 112 -18.68 -4.16 20.14
C MET A 112 -17.52 -5.15 20.19
N SER A 113 -17.39 -5.96 19.14
CA SER A 113 -16.23 -6.83 18.92
C SER A 113 -15.49 -6.36 17.68
N ALA A 114 -14.17 -6.31 17.70
CA ALA A 114 -13.38 -5.88 16.55
C ALA A 114 -12.38 -6.96 16.14
N TYR A 115 -12.19 -7.08 14.84
CA TYR A 115 -11.28 -8.02 14.20
C TYR A 115 -10.56 -7.29 13.08
N LEU A 116 -9.30 -7.65 12.82
CA LEU A 116 -8.64 -7.22 11.60
C LEU A 116 -9.44 -7.76 10.41
N ALA A 117 -9.66 -6.93 9.39
CA ALA A 117 -10.38 -7.38 8.21
C ALA A 117 -9.46 -8.30 7.39
N ASP A 118 -9.93 -9.52 7.17
CA ASP A 118 -9.30 -10.49 6.29
C ASP A 118 -10.27 -10.71 5.11
N PHE A 119 -9.78 -10.55 3.88
CA PHE A 119 -10.59 -10.72 2.68
C PHE A 119 -10.85 -12.19 2.34
N GLU A 120 -10.04 -13.11 2.84
CA GLU A 120 -10.20 -14.54 2.59
C GLU A 120 -11.18 -15.18 3.57
N HIS A 121 -11.01 -14.90 4.87
CA HIS A 121 -11.80 -15.54 5.94
C HIS A 121 -12.85 -14.62 6.57
N GLY A 122 -12.89 -13.34 6.18
CA GLY A 122 -13.82 -12.34 6.71
C GLY A 122 -13.53 -11.84 8.13
N ARG A 123 -12.79 -12.61 8.95
CA ARG A 123 -12.36 -12.27 10.31
C ARG A 123 -10.91 -12.70 10.53
N GLY A 124 -10.02 -11.73 10.69
CA GLY A 124 -8.64 -11.97 11.11
C GLY A 124 -8.48 -11.95 12.62
N ALA A 125 -7.34 -11.41 13.08
CA ALA A 125 -7.02 -11.33 14.50
C ALA A 125 -8.01 -10.46 15.29
N LYS A 126 -8.43 -10.94 16.46
CA LYS A 126 -9.31 -10.19 17.36
C LYS A 126 -8.57 -9.03 18.02
N LEU A 127 -9.12 -7.83 17.91
CA LEU A 127 -8.57 -6.62 18.53
C LEU A 127 -9.19 -6.38 19.91
N LYS A 128 -8.37 -5.87 20.84
CA LYS A 128 -8.83 -5.47 22.17
C LYS A 128 -9.55 -4.11 22.09
N TYR A 129 -10.58 -3.96 22.91
CA TYR A 129 -11.33 -2.72 23.05
C TYR A 129 -10.85 -1.93 24.30
N PRO A 130 -10.77 -0.59 24.28
CA PRO A 130 -10.96 0.31 23.13
C PRO A 130 -9.92 0.11 22.03
N LEU A 131 -10.27 0.43 20.78
CA LEU A 131 -9.45 0.10 19.62
C LEU A 131 -8.14 0.89 19.61
N GLY A 132 -7.01 0.20 19.50
CA GLY A 132 -5.71 0.81 19.25
C GLY A 132 -5.33 0.61 17.78
N LEU A 133 -5.37 1.68 17.00
CA LEU A 133 -5.09 1.62 15.57
C LEU A 133 -3.71 2.23 15.30
N ALA A 134 -2.83 1.45 14.69
CA ALA A 134 -1.51 1.88 14.26
C ALA A 134 -1.38 1.69 12.74
N PRO A 135 -0.60 2.55 12.06
CA PRO A 135 -0.34 2.40 10.65
C PRO A 135 0.48 1.12 10.40
N SER A 136 0.07 0.35 9.39
CA SER A 136 0.77 -0.84 8.92
C SER A 136 1.91 -0.48 7.97
N GLY A 137 1.79 0.64 7.24
CA GLY A 137 2.81 1.11 6.31
C GLY A 137 2.69 2.60 5.99
N ALA A 138 3.52 3.06 5.07
CA ALA A 138 3.45 4.39 4.49
C ALA A 138 3.39 4.28 2.95
N TYR A 139 2.61 5.14 2.32
CA TYR A 139 2.53 5.20 0.86
C TYR A 139 3.80 5.83 0.29
N SER A 140 4.51 5.08 -0.57
CA SER A 140 5.62 5.60 -1.35
C SER A 140 5.12 6.01 -2.74
N TYR A 141 4.48 7.18 -2.84
CA TYR A 141 4.03 7.72 -4.14
C TYR A 141 5.18 8.12 -5.05
N LEU A 142 6.37 8.36 -4.47
CA LEU A 142 7.58 8.70 -5.19
C LEU A 142 8.50 7.47 -5.16
N GLU A 143 8.85 6.97 -6.34
CA GLU A 143 9.97 6.05 -6.47
C GLU A 143 11.26 6.83 -6.15
N LYS A 144 12.11 6.26 -5.28
CA LYS A 144 13.42 6.86 -5.00
C LYS A 144 14.20 6.88 -6.31
N ARG A 145 14.73 8.05 -6.70
CA ARG A 145 15.66 8.13 -7.83
C ARG A 145 16.85 7.24 -7.52
N GLU A 146 17.26 6.43 -8.48
CA GLU A 146 18.48 5.64 -8.37
C GLU A 146 19.62 6.58 -8.00
N GLU A 147 20.18 6.37 -6.82
CA GLU A 147 21.31 7.16 -6.36
C GLU A 147 22.48 6.87 -7.29
N PHE A 148 23.14 7.93 -7.79
CA PHE A 148 24.31 7.79 -8.64
C PHE A 148 25.42 7.08 -7.86
N ASN A 149 25.53 5.76 -8.05
CA ASN A 149 26.57 4.96 -7.44
C ASN A 149 27.78 4.93 -8.37
N ILE A 150 28.88 5.56 -7.98
CA ILE A 150 30.12 5.55 -8.78
C ILE A 150 30.60 4.09 -9.00
N LEU A 151 30.35 3.19 -8.05
CA LEU A 151 30.65 1.77 -8.20
C LEU A 151 29.75 1.08 -9.23
N SER A 152 28.53 1.56 -9.47
CA SER A 152 27.67 1.01 -10.53
C SER A 152 28.19 1.40 -11.92
N VAL A 153 28.80 2.58 -12.06
CA VAL A 153 29.47 2.99 -13.29
C VAL A 153 30.63 2.04 -13.59
N PHE A 154 31.49 1.73 -12.62
CA PHE A 154 32.62 0.81 -12.83
C PHE A 154 32.19 -0.64 -13.13
N LYS A 155 31.02 -1.06 -12.62
CA LYS A 155 30.40 -2.37 -12.93
C LYS A 155 29.58 -2.36 -14.22
N SER A 156 29.45 -1.22 -14.89
CA SER A 156 28.67 -1.14 -16.13
C SER A 156 29.46 -1.76 -17.29
N PRO A 157 28.82 -2.58 -18.15
CA PRO A 157 29.45 -3.15 -19.33
C PRO A 157 30.07 -2.08 -20.25
N MET A 158 29.42 -0.91 -20.34
CA MET A 158 29.91 0.21 -21.14
C MET A 158 31.22 0.81 -20.59
N ALA A 159 31.35 0.97 -19.28
CA ALA A 159 32.60 1.46 -18.68
C ALA A 159 33.75 0.47 -18.85
N LEU A 160 33.49 -0.83 -18.69
CA LEU A 160 34.51 -1.87 -18.86
C LEU A 160 34.99 -1.97 -20.32
N ILE A 161 34.05 -1.93 -21.27
CA ILE A 161 34.39 -1.93 -22.71
C ILE A 161 35.18 -0.68 -23.07
N SER A 162 34.73 0.51 -22.65
CA SER A 162 35.46 1.75 -22.95
C SER A 162 36.88 1.74 -22.35
N LEU A 163 37.03 1.29 -21.10
CA LEU A 163 38.35 1.17 -20.46
C LEU A 163 39.25 0.18 -21.20
N PHE A 164 38.71 -0.98 -21.59
CA PHE A 164 39.45 -1.99 -22.36
C PHE A 164 39.88 -1.45 -23.73
N SER A 165 38.98 -0.78 -24.45
CA SER A 165 39.28 -0.17 -25.74
C SER A 165 40.37 0.90 -25.65
N PHE A 166 40.31 1.77 -24.64
CA PHE A 166 41.37 2.75 -24.37
C PHE A 166 42.71 2.08 -24.04
N GLY A 167 42.68 1.03 -23.22
CA GLY A 167 43.88 0.24 -22.90
C GLY A 167 44.49 -0.39 -24.15
N ALA A 168 43.67 -1.02 -24.99
CA ALA A 168 44.10 -1.63 -26.25
C ALA A 168 44.70 -0.59 -27.20
N MET A 169 44.11 0.60 -27.32
CA MET A 169 44.62 1.69 -28.16
C MET A 169 46.05 2.11 -27.76
N LEU A 170 46.38 2.07 -26.46
CA LEU A 170 47.71 2.44 -25.96
C LEU A 170 48.72 1.28 -26.01
N LEU A 171 48.25 0.05 -25.77
CA LEU A 171 49.11 -1.14 -25.67
C LEU A 171 49.43 -1.77 -27.03
N LEU A 172 48.46 -1.85 -27.94
CA LEU A 172 48.65 -2.44 -29.28
C LEU A 172 49.83 -1.86 -30.06
N PRO A 173 50.04 -0.53 -30.17
CA PRO A 173 51.19 0.01 -30.91
C PRO A 173 52.53 -0.37 -30.27
N LYS A 174 52.59 -0.67 -28.97
CA LYS A 174 53.81 -1.13 -28.30
C LYS A 174 54.08 -2.62 -28.51
N LEU A 175 53.03 -3.42 -28.75
CA LEU A 175 53.14 -4.87 -28.99
C LEU A 175 53.41 -5.23 -30.46
N GLN A 176 52.99 -4.38 -31.41
CA GLN A 176 53.24 -4.57 -32.85
C GLN A 176 54.71 -4.88 -33.21
N PRO A 177 55.71 -4.09 -32.79
CA PRO A 177 57.10 -4.35 -33.18
C PRO A 177 57.62 -5.69 -32.64
N MET A 178 57.20 -6.08 -31.42
CA MET A 178 57.61 -7.35 -30.81
C MET A 178 57.03 -8.56 -31.57
N ILE A 179 55.76 -8.46 -31.98
CA ILE A 179 55.08 -9.50 -32.75
C ILE A 179 55.68 -9.63 -34.15
N GLU A 180 56.04 -8.51 -34.79
CA GLU A 180 56.60 -8.51 -36.14
C GLU A 180 58.03 -9.07 -36.16
N GLU A 181 58.83 -8.80 -35.15
CA GLU A 181 60.16 -9.41 -34.98
C GLU A 181 60.07 -10.93 -34.75
N GLU A 182 59.16 -11.39 -33.88
CA GLU A 182 58.94 -12.82 -33.64
C GLU A 182 58.47 -13.53 -34.90
N LYS A 183 57.55 -12.93 -35.65
CA LYS A 183 57.08 -13.46 -36.93
C LYS A 183 58.19 -13.55 -37.97
N ASN A 184 59.10 -12.59 -38.02
CA ASN A 184 60.26 -12.63 -38.91
C ASN A 184 61.25 -13.74 -38.52
N ARG A 185 61.51 -13.94 -37.21
CA ARG A 185 62.31 -15.08 -36.73
C ARG A 185 61.71 -16.41 -37.15
N GLN A 186 60.41 -16.61 -36.93
CA GLN A 186 59.72 -17.83 -37.32
C GLN A 186 59.76 -18.10 -38.83
N ARG A 187 59.68 -17.05 -39.66
CA ARG A 187 59.82 -17.17 -41.13
C ARG A 187 61.22 -17.64 -41.52
N LEU A 188 62.26 -17.00 -40.97
CA LEU A 188 63.65 -17.37 -41.23
C LEU A 188 63.95 -18.82 -40.80
N GLU A 189 63.43 -19.25 -39.65
CA GLU A 189 63.55 -20.64 -39.19
C GLU A 189 62.82 -21.64 -40.10
N GLN A 190 61.65 -21.27 -40.63
CA GLN A 190 60.92 -22.10 -41.59
C GLN A 190 61.62 -22.20 -42.94
N GLU A 191 62.20 -21.11 -43.44
CA GLU A 191 62.97 -21.08 -44.68
C GLU A 191 64.23 -21.94 -44.56
N ALA A 192 64.99 -21.80 -43.47
CA ALA A 192 66.16 -22.63 -43.20
C ALA A 192 65.82 -24.14 -43.11
N LYS A 193 64.68 -24.49 -42.50
CA LYS A 193 64.20 -25.89 -42.46
C LYS A 193 63.77 -26.41 -43.84
N ARG A 194 63.16 -25.56 -44.69
CA ARG A 194 62.76 -25.94 -46.06
C ARG A 194 63.98 -26.13 -46.98
N GLU A 195 65.00 -25.30 -46.83
CA GLU A 195 66.26 -25.46 -47.56
C GLU A 195 67.01 -26.74 -47.16
N ALA A 196 67.00 -27.09 -45.87
CA ALA A 196 67.59 -28.34 -45.38
C ALA A 196 66.89 -29.60 -45.95
N ASP A 197 65.55 -29.66 -45.91
CA ASP A 197 64.76 -30.80 -46.44
C ASP A 197 64.80 -30.88 -47.99
N GLY A 198 64.99 -29.74 -48.67
CA GLY A 198 65.19 -29.70 -50.13
C GLY A 198 66.56 -30.19 -50.59
N ASN A 199 67.59 -30.04 -49.76
CA ASN A 199 68.95 -30.47 -50.07
C ASN A 199 69.18 -31.98 -49.81
N GLU A 200 68.37 -32.62 -48.95
CA GLU A 200 68.42 -34.08 -48.72
C GLU A 200 67.71 -34.92 -49.80
N ARG A 201 66.98 -34.31 -50.74
CA ARG A 201 66.21 -35.01 -51.79
C ARG A 201 66.84 -34.97 -53.19
N ARG A 202 68.06 -34.46 -53.33
CA ARG A 202 68.86 -34.47 -54.58
C ARG A 202 70.05 -35.41 -54.45
#